data_AF-A0A9P6NUZ1-F1
#
_entry.id   AF-A0A9P6NUZ1-F1
#
_cell.length_a   1.000
_cell.length_b   1.000
_cell.length_c   1.000
_cell.angle_alpha   90.00
_cell.angle_beta   90.00
_cell.angle_gamma   90.00
#
_symmetry.space_group_name_H-M   'P 1'
#
loop_
_entity.id
_entity.type
_entity.pdbx_description
1 polymer ?
#
loop_
_entity_poly.entity_id
_entity_poly.type
_entity_poly.pdbx_seq_one_letter_code
_entity_poly.pdbx_strand_id
1 'polypeptide(L)'
;MGYVFYSAKTKVMAVLLILNGKTDIEVRTAIADNPCNKTIDRWVALYERTRRVIRDPAEYDHKGDPPSATKIENLSTGLLPSLETVHLELTTRLEITCKKARTSNIRKDFYQRAVYQALVRYIPAEMFVFTDESAICERDLI
;
A
#
# COMPACT_ATOMS: atom_id res chain seq x y z
N MET A 1 -1.12 -1.83 19.46
CA MET A 1 0.00 -2.47 18.74
C MET A 1 0.30 -1.65 17.51
N GLY A 2 1.53 -1.13 17.40
CA GLY A 2 1.96 -0.34 16.24
C GLY A 2 2.12 -1.20 14.98
N TYR A 3 2.00 -0.58 13.81
CA TYR A 3 2.29 -1.22 12.54
C TYR A 3 3.80 -1.48 12.43
N VAL A 4 4.20 -2.74 12.21
CA VAL A 4 5.59 -3.12 11.94
C VAL A 4 5.70 -3.50 10.47
N PHE A 5 6.56 -2.80 9.75
CA PHE A 5 6.84 -3.08 8.35
C PHE A 5 7.74 -4.31 8.24
N TYR A 6 7.30 -5.31 7.46
CA TYR A 6 8.12 -6.48 7.12
C TYR A 6 8.30 -6.55 5.60
N SER A 7 9.54 -6.78 5.17
CA SER A 7 9.85 -6.90 3.75
C SER A 7 9.12 -8.09 3.12
N ALA A 8 8.82 -8.00 1.82
CA ALA A 8 8.28 -9.10 1.03
C ALA A 8 9.09 -10.40 1.19
N LYS A 9 10.42 -10.29 1.15
CA LYS A 9 11.36 -11.39 1.31
C LYS A 9 11.20 -12.07 2.68
N THR A 10 11.06 -11.27 3.74
CA THR A 10 10.83 -11.77 5.12
C THR A 10 9.56 -12.61 5.19
N LYS A 11 8.46 -12.13 4.61
CA LYS A 11 7.17 -12.83 4.62
C LYS A 11 7.25 -14.16 3.86
N VAL A 12 7.83 -14.13 2.66
CA VAL A 12 7.99 -15.33 1.80
C VAL A 12 8.85 -16.38 2.49
N MET A 13 9.97 -15.98 3.11
CA MET A 13 10.83 -16.89 3.84
C MET A 13 10.10 -17.56 5.02
N ALA A 14 9.30 -16.80 5.77
CA ALA A 14 8.51 -17.34 6.88
C ALA A 14 7.54 -18.42 6.42
N VAL A 15 6.75 -18.14 5.38
CA VAL A 15 5.77 -19.09 4.84
C VAL A 15 6.46 -20.33 4.28
N LEU A 16 7.56 -20.18 3.54
CA LEU A 16 8.32 -21.31 3.00
C LEU A 16 8.87 -22.24 4.10
N LEU A 17 9.41 -21.67 5.18
CA LEU A 17 9.94 -22.47 6.28
C LEU A 17 8.83 -23.27 6.98
N ILE A 18 7.67 -22.66 7.22
CA ILE A 18 6.49 -23.36 7.77
C ILE A 18 6.03 -24.50 6.85
N LEU A 19 5.94 -24.26 5.54
CA LEU A 19 5.55 -25.30 4.57
C LEU A 19 6.55 -26.45 4.51
N ASN A 20 7.82 -26.19 4.80
CA ASN A 20 8.86 -27.21 4.92
C ASN A 20 8.87 -27.93 6.28
N GLY A 21 7.83 -27.76 7.10
CA GLY A 21 7.66 -28.44 8.38
C GLY A 21 8.50 -27.87 9.52
N LYS A 22 9.03 -26.64 9.38
CA LYS A 22 9.73 -25.97 10.48
C LYS A 22 8.75 -25.45 11.53
N THR A 23 9.19 -25.51 12.78
CA THR A 23 8.43 -24.98 13.92
C THR A 23 8.55 -23.45 14.00
N ASP A 24 7.57 -22.80 14.62
CA ASP A 24 7.57 -21.33 14.81
C ASP A 24 8.86 -20.81 15.45
N ILE A 25 9.44 -21.57 16.38
CA ILE A 25 10.69 -21.21 17.05
C ILE A 25 11.85 -21.18 16.04
N GLU A 26 11.98 -22.22 15.22
CA GLU A 26 13.01 -22.27 14.17
C GLU A 26 12.83 -21.15 13.14
N VAL A 27 11.58 -20.84 12.76
CA VAL A 27 11.28 -19.75 11.82
C VAL A 27 11.70 -18.40 12.40
N ARG A 28 11.42 -18.14 13.67
CA ARG A 28 11.78 -16.88 14.34
C ARG A 28 13.28 -16.73 14.54
N THR A 29 14.00 -17.82 14.79
CA THR A 29 15.46 -17.80 14.85
C THR A 29 16.10 -17.58 13.48
N ALA A 30 15.49 -18.12 12.41
CA ALA A 30 15.98 -17.97 11.04
C ALA A 30 15.72 -16.57 10.44
N ILE A 31 14.73 -15.84 10.96
CA ILE A 31 14.34 -14.52 10.45
C ILE A 31 14.86 -13.41 11.36
N ALA A 32 15.75 -12.57 10.83
CA ALA A 32 16.37 -11.45 11.55
C ALA A 32 15.34 -10.49 12.19
N ASP A 33 14.21 -10.26 11.52
CA ASP A 33 13.15 -9.34 11.98
C ASP A 33 12.28 -9.91 13.12
N ASN A 34 12.51 -11.17 13.52
CA ASN A 34 11.85 -11.89 14.63
C ASN A 34 10.32 -11.62 14.76
N PRO A 35 9.52 -11.96 13.74
CA PRO A 35 8.07 -11.74 13.77
C PRO A 35 7.41 -12.55 14.90
N CYS A 36 6.38 -11.99 15.52
CA CYS A 36 5.59 -12.74 16.50
C CYS A 36 4.70 -13.79 15.82
N ASN A 37 4.33 -14.85 16.56
CA ASN A 37 3.54 -15.96 16.01
C ASN A 37 2.26 -15.50 15.32
N LYS A 38 1.51 -14.55 15.93
CA LYS A 38 0.30 -13.96 15.33
C LYS A 38 0.52 -13.36 13.94
N THR A 39 1.72 -12.83 13.67
CA THR A 39 2.08 -12.27 12.37
C THR A 39 2.38 -13.37 11.37
N ILE A 40 3.07 -14.42 11.80
CA ILE A 40 3.35 -15.62 10.99
C ILE A 40 2.04 -16.32 10.62
N ASP A 41 1.14 -16.53 11.59
CA ASP A 41 -0.19 -17.12 11.40
C ASP A 41 -0.98 -16.36 10.33
N ARG A 42 -0.95 -15.02 10.38
CA ARG A 42 -1.62 -14.18 9.36
C ARG A 42 -1.03 -14.36 7.97
N TRP A 43 0.28 -14.54 7.83
CA TRP A 43 0.91 -14.75 6.54
C TRP A 43 0.61 -16.14 5.98
N VAL A 44 0.61 -17.17 6.83
CA VAL A 44 0.23 -18.54 6.46
C VAL A 44 -1.24 -18.59 6.05
N ALA A 45 -2.15 -18.05 6.86
CA ALA A 45 -3.58 -18.00 6.54
C ALA A 45 -3.86 -17.24 5.23
N LEU A 46 -3.11 -16.16 4.96
CA LEU A 46 -3.21 -15.45 3.69
C LEU A 46 -2.74 -16.34 2.52
N TYR A 47 -1.64 -17.05 2.69
CA TYR A 47 -1.10 -17.96 1.69
C TYR A 47 -2.03 -19.15 1.43
N GLU A 48 -2.60 -19.76 2.45
CA GLU A 48 -3.56 -20.86 2.27
C GLU A 48 -4.80 -20.42 1.50
N ARG A 49 -5.29 -19.20 1.78
CA ARG A 49 -6.49 -18.65 1.13
C ARG A 49 -6.24 -18.20 -0.31
N THR A 50 -5.08 -17.62 -0.60
CA THR A 50 -4.85 -16.90 -1.87
C THR A 50 -3.71 -17.48 -2.71
N ARG A 51 -2.95 -18.43 -2.17
CA ARG A 51 -1.65 -18.88 -2.70
C ARG A 51 -0.64 -17.75 -2.90
N ARG A 52 -0.81 -16.63 -2.18
CA ARG A 52 0.05 -15.44 -2.20
C ARG A 52 0.49 -15.08 -0.78
N VAL A 53 1.75 -14.65 -0.64
CA VAL A 53 2.34 -14.23 0.64
C VAL A 53 2.31 -12.71 0.82
N ILE A 54 2.20 -11.97 -0.28
CA ILE A 54 2.08 -10.52 -0.31
C ILE A 54 0.67 -10.22 -0.80
N ARG A 55 -0.10 -9.51 0.02
CA ARG A 55 -1.41 -9.00 -0.40
C ARG A 55 -1.18 -7.88 -1.41
N ASP A 56 -1.96 -7.87 -2.47
CA ASP A 56 -1.87 -6.81 -3.48
C ASP A 56 -2.13 -5.45 -2.80
N PRO A 57 -1.24 -4.44 -2.93
CA PRO A 57 -1.49 -3.07 -2.48
C PRO A 57 -2.87 -2.53 -2.88
N ALA A 58 -3.40 -2.95 -4.03
CA ALA A 58 -4.73 -2.58 -4.52
C ALA A 58 -5.90 -3.24 -3.77
N GLU A 59 -5.65 -4.34 -3.04
CA GLU A 59 -6.64 -5.05 -2.22
C GLU A 59 -6.64 -4.62 -0.74
N TYR A 60 -5.78 -3.67 -0.36
CA TYR A 60 -5.87 -3.08 0.96
C TYR A 60 -7.02 -2.07 0.98
N ASP A 61 -7.97 -2.27 1.89
CA ASP A 61 -8.94 -1.23 2.21
C ASP A 61 -8.18 0.05 2.53
N HIS A 62 -8.46 1.13 1.81
CA HIS A 62 -7.85 2.45 1.99
C HIS A 62 -8.19 3.00 3.38
N LYS A 63 -7.47 2.54 4.41
CA LYS A 63 -7.53 3.10 5.76
C LYS A 63 -6.34 4.04 5.95
N GLY A 64 -6.56 5.32 5.69
CA GLY A 64 -5.72 6.38 6.24
C GLY A 64 -5.94 7.76 5.64
N ASP A 65 -6.45 8.68 6.46
CA ASP A 65 -5.67 9.86 6.85
C ASP A 65 -5.88 10.09 8.37
N PRO A 66 -4.85 10.35 9.20
CA PRO A 66 -5.05 10.76 10.59
C PRO A 66 -5.24 12.28 10.63
N PRO A 67 -6.37 12.81 11.14
CA PRO A 67 -6.49 14.26 11.29
C PRO A 67 -5.61 14.72 12.45
N SER A 68 -4.84 15.77 12.17
CA SER A 68 -4.05 16.53 13.13
C SER A 68 -4.83 16.83 14.39
N ALA A 69 -4.24 16.49 15.53
CA ALA A 69 -4.73 16.84 16.85
C ALA A 69 -4.85 18.36 16.99
N THR A 70 -6.06 18.88 16.85
CA THR A 70 -6.56 20.04 17.62
C THR A 70 -8.04 20.23 17.32
N LYS A 71 -8.84 20.23 18.40
CA LYS A 71 -10.19 20.79 18.46
C LYS A 71 -11.36 19.92 17.95
N ILE A 72 -11.58 18.77 18.60
CA ILE A 72 -12.95 18.30 18.87
C ILE A 72 -13.15 18.42 20.39
N GLU A 73 -13.53 19.60 20.84
CA GLU A 73 -13.88 19.94 22.24
C GLU A 73 -15.17 19.25 22.73
N ASN A 74 -15.67 18.21 22.03
CA ASN A 74 -16.87 17.47 22.39
C ASN A 74 -16.58 16.04 22.91
N LEU A 75 -15.30 15.65 23.06
CA LEU A 75 -14.91 14.39 23.68
C LEU A 75 -14.96 14.39 25.22
N SER A 76 -15.48 15.46 25.84
CA SER A 76 -15.70 15.53 27.29
C SER A 76 -16.99 14.85 27.76
N THR A 77 -17.88 14.41 26.85
CA THR A 77 -19.20 13.84 27.23
C THR A 77 -19.31 12.32 26.97
N GLY A 78 -18.27 11.65 26.47
CA GLY A 78 -18.24 10.19 26.36
C GLY A 78 -19.24 9.55 25.39
N LEU A 79 -19.98 10.35 24.61
CA LEU A 79 -20.92 9.87 23.58
C LEU A 79 -20.29 10.00 22.20
N LEU A 80 -20.28 8.90 21.43
CA LEU A 80 -19.83 8.92 20.04
C LEU A 80 -20.91 9.58 19.15
N PRO A 81 -20.59 10.64 18.38
CA PRO A 81 -21.55 11.26 17.48
C PRO A 81 -21.94 10.30 16.36
N SER A 82 -23.17 10.43 15.85
CA SER A 82 -23.61 9.67 14.68
C SER A 82 -22.84 10.12 13.43
N LEU A 83 -22.75 9.22 12.44
CA LEU A 83 -22.07 9.50 11.16
C LEU A 83 -22.67 10.73 10.45
N GLU A 84 -23.98 10.95 10.57
CA GLU A 84 -24.69 12.09 9.99
C GLU A 84 -24.27 13.41 10.65
N THR A 85 -24.12 13.43 11.98
CA THR A 85 -23.63 14.60 12.71
C THR A 85 -22.20 14.93 12.31
N VAL A 86 -21.34 13.91 12.17
CA VAL A 86 -19.96 14.10 11.72
C VAL A 86 -19.93 14.67 10.30
N HIS A 87 -20.73 14.12 9.37
CA HIS A 87 -20.80 14.63 8.00
C HIS A 87 -21.31 16.07 7.92
N LEU A 88 -22.38 16.40 8.65
CA LEU A 88 -22.93 17.75 8.71
C LEU A 88 -21.88 18.72 9.25
N GLU A 89 -21.18 18.36 10.33
CA GLU A 89 -20.15 19.20 10.92
C GLU A 89 -18.96 19.43 9.96
N LEU A 90 -18.49 18.38 9.30
CA LEU A 90 -17.41 18.47 8.32
C LEU A 90 -17.77 19.37 7.12
N THR A 91 -18.99 19.26 6.61
CA THR A 91 -19.40 19.96 5.38
C THR A 91 -19.91 21.38 5.62
N THR A 92 -20.71 21.59 6.67
CA THR A 92 -21.38 22.89 6.92
C THR A 92 -20.58 23.83 7.79
N ARG A 93 -19.87 23.31 8.81
CA ARG A 93 -19.12 24.13 9.78
C ARG A 93 -17.67 24.31 9.37
N LEU A 94 -17.05 23.28 8.79
CA LEU A 94 -15.64 23.28 8.43
C LEU A 94 -15.40 23.46 6.93
N GLU A 95 -16.45 23.49 6.11
CA GLU A 95 -16.38 23.62 4.65
C GLU A 95 -15.44 22.58 3.98
N ILE A 96 -15.26 21.43 4.61
CA ILE A 96 -14.39 20.37 4.11
C ILE A 96 -15.15 19.58 3.05
N THR A 97 -14.56 19.50 1.85
CA THR A 97 -15.07 18.68 0.76
C THR A 97 -14.17 17.46 0.55
N CYS A 98 -14.76 16.28 0.38
CA CYS A 98 -14.01 15.07 0.08
C CYS A 98 -13.44 15.14 -1.34
N LYS A 99 -12.14 15.38 -1.47
CA LYS A 99 -11.44 15.32 -2.76
C LYS A 99 -10.91 13.90 -2.99
N LYS A 100 -11.13 13.39 -4.20
CA LYS A 100 -10.53 12.12 -4.63
C LYS A 100 -9.02 12.29 -4.81
N ALA A 101 -8.22 11.49 -4.11
CA ALA A 101 -6.78 11.48 -4.29
C ALA A 101 -6.41 11.09 -5.73
N ARG A 102 -5.45 11.79 -6.34
CA ARG A 102 -4.92 11.40 -7.65
C ARG A 102 -3.98 10.21 -7.48
N THR A 103 -4.17 9.19 -8.33
CA THR A 103 -3.24 8.06 -8.38
C THR A 103 -1.98 8.46 -9.13
N SER A 104 -0.85 8.53 -8.43
CA SER A 104 0.47 8.67 -9.05
C SER A 104 1.10 7.28 -9.22
N ASN A 105 1.74 7.04 -10.36
CA ASN A 105 2.51 5.81 -10.57
C ASN A 105 3.78 5.89 -9.71
N ILE A 106 3.84 5.07 -8.66
CA ILE A 106 4.96 5.01 -7.71
C ILE A 106 6.31 4.66 -8.35
N ARG A 107 6.33 4.07 -9.55
CA ARG A 107 7.55 3.75 -10.30
C ARG A 107 8.13 4.96 -11.04
N LYS A 108 7.43 6.09 -11.08
CA LYS A 108 7.95 7.35 -11.63
C LYS A 108 8.69 8.10 -10.52
N ASP A 109 9.89 7.62 -10.20
CA ASP A 109 10.80 8.33 -9.31
C ASP A 109 11.17 9.71 -9.89
N PHE A 110 11.03 10.75 -9.07
CA PHE A 110 11.31 12.13 -9.47
C PHE A 110 12.77 12.33 -9.82
N TYR A 111 13.69 11.68 -9.08
CA TYR A 111 15.12 11.81 -9.31
C TYR A 111 15.51 11.17 -10.65
N GLN A 112 15.11 9.92 -10.89
CA GLN A 112 15.34 9.25 -12.17
C GLN A 112 14.73 10.00 -13.35
N ARG A 113 13.54 10.59 -13.20
CA ARG A 113 12.93 11.42 -14.26
C ARG A 113 13.77 12.67 -14.55
N ALA A 114 14.27 13.35 -13.52
CA ALA A 114 15.11 14.53 -13.68
C ALA A 114 16.44 14.20 -14.36
N VAL A 115 17.08 13.08 -13.98
CA VAL A 115 18.31 12.58 -14.63
C VAL A 115 18.06 12.25 -16.10
N TYR A 116 16.97 11.52 -16.40
CA TYR A 116 16.60 11.20 -17.79
C TYR A 116 16.37 12.46 -18.62
N GLN A 117 15.61 13.43 -18.10
CA GLN A 117 15.39 14.72 -18.77
C GLN A 117 16.71 15.45 -19.05
N ALA A 118 17.64 15.46 -18.10
CA ALA A 118 18.95 16.09 -18.30
C ALA A 118 19.78 15.42 -19.39
N LEU A 119 19.71 14.08 -19.50
CA LEU A 119 20.41 13.31 -20.54
C LEU A 119 19.86 13.59 -21.93
N VAL A 120 18.54 13.72 -22.06
CA VAL A 120 17.88 13.81 -23.38
C VAL A 120 17.61 15.25 -23.82
N ARG A 121 17.90 16.27 -23.00
CA ARG A 121 17.55 17.69 -23.25
C ARG A 121 18.10 18.30 -24.54
N TYR A 122 19.17 17.72 -25.09
CA TYR A 122 19.83 18.22 -26.30
C TYR A 122 19.48 17.42 -27.56
N ILE A 123 18.68 16.36 -27.42
CA ILE A 123 18.23 15.56 -28.56
C ILE A 123 16.98 16.26 -29.13
N PRO A 124 16.97 16.64 -30.42
CA PRO A 124 15.80 17.22 -31.06
C PRO A 124 14.60 16.28 -30.97
N ALA A 125 13.40 16.85 -30.83
CA ALA A 125 12.16 16.08 -30.72
C ALA A 125 11.98 15.08 -31.89
N GLU A 126 12.44 15.47 -33.09
CA GLU A 126 12.39 14.73 -34.35
C GLU A 126 13.16 13.40 -34.31
N MET A 127 14.12 13.26 -33.40
CA MET A 127 14.96 12.07 -33.26
C MET A 127 14.40 11.06 -32.26
N PHE A 128 13.38 11.41 -31.48
CA PHE A 128 12.76 10.44 -30.57
C PHE A 128 11.76 9.55 -31.32
N VAL A 129 12.10 8.27 -31.42
CA VAL A 129 11.15 7.23 -31.81
C VAL A 129 10.65 6.55 -30.54
N PHE A 130 9.39 6.80 -30.20
CA PHE A 130 8.76 6.16 -29.04
C PHE A 130 8.24 4.78 -29.45
N THR A 131 8.96 3.74 -29.07
CA THR A 131 8.45 2.37 -29.13
C THR A 131 7.69 2.10 -27.84
N ASP A 132 6.39 2.36 -27.85
CA ASP A 132 5.52 1.86 -26.79
C ASP A 132 5.22 0.39 -27.06
N GLU A 133 5.46 -0.48 -26.09
CA GLU A 133 4.88 -1.81 -26.09
C GLU A 133 3.42 -1.65 -25.69
N SER A 134 2.59 -1.24 -26.64
CA SER A 134 1.15 -1.30 -26.46
C SER A 134 0.75 -2.77 -26.47
N ALA A 135 0.33 -3.31 -25.33
CA ALA A 135 -0.25 -4.66 -25.28
C ALA A 135 -1.55 -4.66 -26.11
N ILE A 136 -1.51 -5.19 -27.33
CA ILE A 136 -2.71 -5.46 -28.11
C ILE A 136 -3.41 -6.63 -27.41
N CYS A 137 -4.60 -6.38 -26.87
CA CYS A 137 -5.45 -7.46 -26.40
C CYS A 137 -5.98 -8.20 -27.64
N GLU A 138 -5.56 -9.45 -27.82
CA GLU A 138 -5.84 -10.35 -28.96
C GLU A 138 -7.34 -10.67 -29.18
N ARG A 139 -8.27 -9.98 -28.49
CA ARG A 139 -9.71 -10.22 -28.63
C ARG A 139 -10.35 -9.64 -29.89
N ASP A 140 -9.64 -8.78 -30.63
CA ASP A 140 -10.16 -8.14 -31.86
C ASP A 140 -9.40 -8.56 -33.14
N LEU A 141 -8.60 -9.64 -33.10
CA LEU A 141 -7.99 -10.24 -34.30
C LEU A 141 -8.94 -11.26 -34.95
N ILE A 142 -10.05 -10.77 -35.52
CA ILE A 142 -10.85 -11.46 -36.56
C ILE A 142 -11.36 -10.43 -37.57
#